data_AF-A0A478KKQ0-F1
#
_entry.id   AF-A0A478KKQ0-F1
#
_cell.length_a   1.000
_cell.length_b   1.000
_cell.length_c   1.000
_cell.angle_alpha   90.00
_cell.angle_beta   90.00
_cell.angle_gamma   90.00
#
_symmetry.space_group_name_H-M   'P 1'
#
loop_
_entity.id
_entity.type
_entity.pdbx_description
1 polymer ?
#
loop_
_entity_poly.entity_id
_entity_poly.type
_entity_poly.pdbx_seq_one_letter_code
_entity_poly.pdbx_strand_id
1 'polypeptide(L)'
;METLIDTLKAMQKVTCTELATSLGIAPAEAIKMLREYEEQGEVVSVNGYWSVSERQTGVKEKKVTVCKVERKSHPVVSRKEREPLKRCDILSTLVHGGAMTTAEIAIAVGRADCVRSLVSAMEKLCRDGMAIKLGQGKGCKWMLVKETGENLPAEPKVVSVAKTPGKAFSQPAGVALPVQEAATQEEIKTDTVGDIVQSLPSFTETQADNLILPSLHMANRELRRAKNHVQKWERVCAALRELNKHRDIVRQITDSSRRVVSEK
;
A
#
# COMPACT_ATOMS: atom_id res chain seq x y z
N MET A 1 55.00 -14.73 -8.55
CA MET A 1 53.90 -14.38 -7.63
C MET A 1 52.98 -13.49 -8.42
N GLU A 2 51.83 -14.01 -8.85
CA GLU A 2 50.84 -13.22 -9.60
C GLU A 2 50.14 -12.28 -8.62
N THR A 3 50.17 -10.97 -8.90
CA THR A 3 49.45 -10.00 -8.06
C THR A 3 48.01 -9.87 -8.53
N LEU A 4 47.12 -9.44 -7.62
CA LEU A 4 45.70 -9.22 -7.92
C LEU A 4 45.53 -8.29 -9.14
N ILE A 5 46.37 -7.26 -9.26
CA ILE A 5 46.32 -6.30 -10.38
C ILE A 5 46.75 -6.97 -11.69
N ASP A 6 47.74 -7.85 -11.68
CA ASP A 6 48.19 -8.55 -12.90
C ASP A 6 47.10 -9.48 -13.44
N THR A 7 46.40 -10.19 -12.54
CA THR A 7 45.25 -11.03 -12.93
C THR A 7 44.08 -10.21 -13.48
N LEU A 8 43.78 -9.06 -12.85
CA LEU A 8 42.77 -8.13 -13.34
C LEU A 8 43.14 -7.50 -14.70
N LYS A 9 44.43 -7.19 -14.92
CA LYS A 9 44.93 -6.68 -16.21
C LYS A 9 44.84 -7.75 -17.31
N ALA A 10 45.15 -9.00 -16.98
CA ALA A 10 45.09 -10.11 -17.93
C ALA A 10 43.63 -10.42 -18.36
N MET A 11 42.68 -10.32 -17.44
CA MET A 11 41.30 -10.75 -17.66
C MET A 11 40.30 -9.60 -17.92
N GLN A 12 40.69 -8.34 -17.70
CA GLN A 12 39.94 -7.07 -17.90
C GLN A 12 38.61 -6.91 -17.15
N LYS A 13 37.79 -7.95 -17.04
CA LYS A 13 36.52 -7.99 -16.30
C LYS A 13 36.46 -9.31 -15.56
N VAL A 14 36.60 -9.25 -14.24
CA VAL A 14 36.67 -10.47 -13.45
C VAL A 14 35.65 -10.43 -12.32
N THR A 15 34.97 -11.55 -12.14
CA THR A 15 34.12 -11.78 -10.99
C THR A 15 34.98 -12.11 -9.78
N CYS A 16 34.54 -11.76 -8.58
CA CYS A 16 35.30 -12.08 -7.36
C CYS A 16 35.58 -13.58 -7.20
N THR A 17 34.65 -14.43 -7.63
CA THR A 17 34.82 -15.90 -7.59
C THR A 17 35.92 -16.37 -8.55
N GLU A 18 36.03 -15.75 -9.72
CA GLU A 18 37.05 -16.07 -10.73
C GLU A 18 38.43 -15.58 -10.28
N LEU A 19 38.51 -14.40 -9.65
CA LEU A 19 39.75 -13.90 -9.01
C LEU A 19 40.22 -14.79 -7.85
N ALA A 20 39.27 -15.26 -7.05
CA ALA A 20 39.57 -16.17 -5.94
C ALA A 20 40.17 -17.48 -6.46
N THR A 21 39.63 -18.02 -7.56
CA THR A 21 40.18 -19.22 -8.19
C THR A 21 41.54 -18.99 -8.84
N SER A 22 41.78 -17.84 -9.47
CA SER A 22 43.07 -17.55 -10.11
C SER A 22 44.19 -17.33 -9.11
N LEU A 23 43.89 -16.70 -7.97
CA LEU A 23 44.86 -16.42 -6.91
C LEU A 23 44.96 -17.56 -5.87
N GLY A 24 44.06 -18.55 -5.91
CA GLY A 24 44.00 -19.64 -4.92
C GLY A 24 43.59 -19.18 -3.53
N ILE A 25 42.78 -18.13 -3.42
CA ILE A 25 42.39 -17.46 -2.17
C ILE A 25 40.90 -17.70 -1.91
N ALA A 26 40.47 -17.64 -0.64
CA ALA A 26 39.05 -17.72 -0.31
C ALA A 26 38.28 -16.51 -0.89
N PRO A 27 37.05 -16.69 -1.40
CA PRO A 27 36.29 -15.59 -2.00
C PRO A 27 36.06 -14.41 -1.04
N ALA A 28 35.93 -14.66 0.26
CA ALA A 28 35.80 -13.61 1.27
C ALA A 28 37.05 -12.73 1.39
N GLU A 29 38.24 -13.31 1.25
CA GLU A 29 39.51 -12.61 1.31
C GLU A 29 39.80 -11.86 0.00
N ALA A 30 39.38 -12.42 -1.15
CA ALA A 30 39.40 -11.71 -2.43
C ALA A 30 38.54 -10.43 -2.41
N ILE A 31 37.32 -10.48 -1.83
CA ILE A 31 36.47 -9.27 -1.66
C ILE A 31 37.17 -8.22 -0.79
N LYS A 32 37.82 -8.66 0.30
CA LYS A 32 38.53 -7.76 1.22
C LYS A 32 39.65 -7.01 0.50
N MET A 33 40.50 -7.73 -0.23
CA MET A 33 41.59 -7.13 -1.01
C MET A 33 41.06 -6.20 -2.11
N LEU A 34 40.03 -6.61 -2.85
CA LEU A 34 39.44 -5.77 -3.92
C LEU A 34 38.91 -4.44 -3.39
N ARG A 35 38.28 -4.44 -2.21
CA ARG A 35 37.82 -3.22 -1.56
C ARG A 35 38.99 -2.32 -1.13
N GLU A 36 40.08 -2.90 -0.65
CA GLU A 36 41.29 -2.15 -0.29
C GLU A 36 41.91 -1.47 -1.52
N TYR A 37 41.99 -2.17 -2.66
CA TYR A 37 42.45 -1.58 -3.92
C TYR A 37 41.46 -0.57 -4.53
N GLU A 38 40.16 -0.71 -4.28
CA GLU A 38 39.14 0.27 -4.65
C GLU A 38 39.26 1.56 -3.82
N GLU A 39 39.54 1.45 -2.52
CA GLU A 39 39.83 2.59 -1.65
C GLU A 39 41.12 3.32 -2.06
N GLN A 40 42.10 2.60 -2.59
CA GLN A 40 43.32 3.16 -3.18
C GLN A 40 43.09 3.75 -4.60
N GLY A 41 41.92 3.51 -5.20
CA GLY A 41 41.54 4.02 -6.52
C GLY A 41 42.26 3.33 -7.68
N GLU A 42 42.80 2.13 -7.45
CA GLU A 42 43.50 1.32 -8.47
C GLU A 42 42.56 0.32 -9.16
N VAL A 43 41.44 -0.01 -8.52
CA VAL A 43 40.43 -0.94 -9.04
C VAL A 43 39.06 -0.28 -8.96
N VAL A 44 38.22 -0.50 -9.97
CA VAL A 44 36.85 0.01 -10.04
C VAL A 44 35.87 -1.15 -10.06
N SER A 45 34.83 -1.07 -9.21
CA SER A 45 33.68 -1.97 -9.28
C SER A 45 32.63 -1.42 -10.26
N VAL A 46 32.33 -2.18 -11.32
CA VAL A 46 31.30 -1.82 -12.32
C VAL A 46 30.36 -3.00 -12.52
N ASN A 47 29.08 -2.82 -12.20
CA ASN A 47 28.02 -3.82 -12.43
C ASN A 47 28.32 -5.23 -11.87
N GLY A 48 29.04 -5.32 -10.75
CA GLY A 48 29.40 -6.60 -10.12
C GLY A 48 30.69 -7.23 -10.65
N TYR A 49 31.37 -6.57 -11.58
CA TYR A 49 32.70 -6.94 -12.08
C TYR A 49 33.76 -6.00 -11.56
N TRP A 50 34.98 -6.52 -11.45
CA TRP A 50 36.16 -5.76 -11.05
C TRP A 50 37.09 -5.58 -12.24
N SER A 51 37.62 -4.36 -12.39
CA SER A 51 38.56 -3.99 -13.45
C SER A 51 39.58 -2.99 -12.92
N VAL A 52 40.81 -3.00 -13.47
CA VAL A 52 41.83 -2.02 -13.10
C VAL A 52 41.43 -0.62 -13.59
N SER A 53 41.54 0.37 -12.71
CA SER A 53 41.37 1.78 -13.01
C SER A 53 42.48 2.22 -13.96
N GLU A 54 42.12 2.57 -15.19
CA GLU A 54 43.08 3.00 -16.21
C GLU A 54 43.54 4.44 -15.91
N ARG A 55 44.42 4.61 -14.92
CA ARG A 55 45.23 5.84 -14.82
C ARG A 55 46.37 5.76 -15.82
N GLN A 56 46.09 6.06 -17.09
CA GLN A 56 47.12 6.53 -18.01
C GLN A 56 47.03 8.04 -18.17
N THR A 57 48.17 8.69 -17.93
CA THR A 57 48.54 10.02 -18.40
C THR A 57 48.05 10.28 -19.82
N GLY A 58 47.20 11.30 -20.03
CA GLY A 58 46.85 11.79 -21.37
C GLY A 58 45.38 12.15 -21.57
N VAL A 59 45.01 13.38 -21.20
CA VAL A 59 43.87 14.21 -21.67
C VAL A 59 42.83 13.52 -22.57
N LYS A 60 41.61 13.30 -22.04
CA LYS A 60 40.37 13.94 -22.54
C LYS A 60 39.40 14.13 -21.38
N GLU A 61 39.33 15.36 -20.89
CA GLU A 61 38.24 15.82 -20.04
C GLU A 61 36.91 15.71 -20.80
N LYS A 62 36.05 14.76 -20.38
CA LYS A 62 34.60 14.97 -20.42
C LYS A 62 34.10 14.98 -18.99
N LYS A 63 33.98 16.20 -18.50
CA LYS A 63 33.31 16.65 -17.29
C LYS A 63 32.03 15.84 -17.01
N VAL A 64 32.14 14.87 -16.11
CA VAL A 64 31.03 14.52 -15.22
C VAL A 64 31.49 14.96 -13.85
N THR A 65 31.02 16.13 -13.43
CA THR A 65 31.10 16.60 -12.06
C THR A 65 30.29 15.62 -11.20
N VAL A 66 30.92 14.54 -10.75
CA VAL A 66 30.41 13.79 -9.60
C VAL A 66 30.74 14.68 -8.42
N CYS A 67 29.77 15.51 -8.03
CA CYS A 67 29.81 16.22 -6.77
C CYS A 67 30.18 15.21 -5.69
N LYS A 68 31.35 15.43 -5.09
CA LYS A 68 31.77 14.82 -3.84
C LYS A 68 30.78 15.29 -2.78
N VAL A 69 29.64 14.60 -2.67
CA VAL A 69 28.82 14.69 -1.47
C VAL A 69 29.64 13.98 -0.41
N GLU A 70 30.31 14.79 0.41
CA GLU A 70 30.85 14.35 1.68
C GLU A 70 29.74 13.58 2.40
N ARG A 71 29.88 12.25 2.42
CA ARG A 71 29.07 11.38 3.25
C ARG A 71 29.47 11.73 4.67
N LYS A 72 28.77 12.71 5.27
CA LYS A 72 28.64 12.76 6.72
C LYS A 72 28.09 11.40 7.10
N SER A 73 28.94 10.57 7.70
CA SER A 73 28.54 9.32 8.32
C SER A 73 27.59 9.67 9.45
N HIS A 74 26.32 9.83 9.11
CA HIS A 74 25.27 9.79 10.11
C HIS A 74 25.44 8.43 10.82
N PRO A 75 25.53 8.40 12.16
CA PRO A 75 25.66 7.15 12.88
C PRO A 75 24.53 6.24 12.40
N VAL A 76 24.89 5.05 11.91
CA VAL A 76 23.92 4.03 11.51
C VAL A 76 23.27 3.55 12.80
N VAL A 77 22.29 4.31 13.29
CA VAL A 77 21.43 3.90 14.40
C VAL A 77 20.67 2.69 13.88
N SER A 78 20.92 1.55 14.51
CA SER A 78 20.33 0.27 14.17
C SER A 78 18.81 0.40 14.11
N ARG A 79 18.18 -0.30 13.17
CA ARG A 79 16.72 -0.26 12.92
C ARG A 79 15.88 -0.52 14.18
N LYS A 80 16.48 -1.15 15.20
CA LYS A 80 15.86 -1.58 16.45
C LYS A 80 15.76 -0.48 17.52
N GLU A 81 16.58 0.57 17.43
CA GLU A 81 16.59 1.70 18.40
C GLU A 81 15.78 2.91 17.92
N ARG A 82 15.24 2.86 16.70
CA ARG A 82 14.52 3.99 16.13
C ARG A 82 13.10 4.04 16.69
N GLU A 83 12.76 5.15 17.33
CA GLU A 83 11.37 5.44 17.68
C GLU A 83 10.47 5.25 16.44
N PRO A 84 9.29 4.64 16.58
CA PRO A 84 8.32 4.56 15.49
C PRO A 84 8.10 5.94 14.84
N LEU A 85 7.85 5.96 13.52
CA LEU A 85 7.42 7.17 12.85
C LEU A 85 6.11 7.63 13.48
N LYS A 86 6.12 8.73 14.22
CA LYS A 86 4.92 9.26 14.86
C LYS A 86 4.04 9.87 13.76
N ARG A 87 2.77 9.45 13.75
CA ARG A 87 1.78 9.93 12.79
C ARG A 87 1.61 11.45 12.86
N CYS A 88 1.63 12.00 14.07
CA CYS A 88 1.48 13.43 14.31
C CYS A 88 2.57 14.26 13.62
N ASP A 89 3.83 13.84 13.71
CA ASP A 89 4.95 14.57 13.11
C ASP A 89 4.80 14.66 11.59
N ILE A 90 4.43 13.55 10.95
CA ILE A 90 4.20 13.49 9.50
C ILE A 90 3.04 14.42 9.09
N LEU A 91 1.92 14.35 9.81
CA LEU A 91 0.75 15.19 9.51
C LEU A 91 1.08 16.67 9.72
N SER A 92 1.78 17.03 10.79
CA SER A 92 2.26 18.39 11.03
C SER A 92 3.13 18.88 9.87
N THR A 93 4.06 18.08 9.35
CA THR A 93 4.88 18.50 8.20
C THR A 93 4.02 18.78 6.95
N LEU A 94 2.99 17.96 6.70
CA LEU A 94 2.08 18.14 5.56
C LEU A 94 1.14 19.33 5.73
N VAL A 95 0.72 19.64 6.97
CA VAL A 95 -0.03 20.86 7.28
C VAL A 95 0.78 22.10 6.91
N HIS A 96 2.06 22.13 7.25
CA HIS A 96 2.91 23.32 7.09
C HIS A 96 3.47 23.50 5.68
N GLY A 97 3.83 22.43 4.97
CA GLY A 97 4.43 22.56 3.64
C GLY A 97 3.67 21.92 2.48
N GLY A 98 2.42 21.51 2.70
CA GLY A 98 1.51 21.12 1.62
C GLY A 98 1.98 19.90 0.84
N ALA A 99 1.95 19.99 -0.50
CA ALA A 99 2.29 18.89 -1.40
C ALA A 99 3.81 18.62 -1.46
N MET A 100 4.32 17.77 -0.58
CA MET A 100 5.74 17.44 -0.48
C MET A 100 6.10 16.10 -1.10
N THR A 101 7.33 15.95 -1.58
CA THR A 101 7.87 14.64 -1.94
C THR A 101 8.22 13.81 -0.70
N THR A 102 8.27 12.48 -0.84
CA THR A 102 8.66 11.59 0.27
C THR A 102 10.04 11.94 0.85
N ALA A 103 10.97 12.42 0.03
CA ALA A 103 12.30 12.83 0.48
C ALA A 103 12.26 14.13 1.30
N GLU A 104 11.46 15.10 0.88
CA GLU A 104 11.25 16.35 1.63
C GLU A 104 10.60 16.08 2.98
N ILE A 105 9.59 15.21 3.04
CA ILE A 105 8.95 14.81 4.30
C ILE A 105 9.95 14.09 5.21
N ALA A 106 10.81 13.22 4.65
CA ALA A 106 11.84 12.53 5.42
C ALA A 106 12.84 13.51 6.05
N ILE A 107 13.23 14.57 5.32
CA ILE A 107 14.09 15.63 5.83
C ILE A 107 13.35 16.45 6.92
N ALA A 108 12.08 16.81 6.68
CA ALA A 108 11.28 17.60 7.61
C ALA A 108 10.97 16.87 8.93
N VAL A 109 10.81 15.55 8.89
CA VAL A 109 10.65 14.68 10.08
C VAL A 109 12.00 14.41 10.77
N GLY A 110 13.10 14.94 10.24
CA GLY A 110 14.45 14.74 10.80
C GLY A 110 15.00 13.33 10.59
N ARG A 111 14.45 12.57 9.63
CA ARG A 111 14.80 11.17 9.35
C ARG A 111 15.03 10.95 7.87
N ALA A 112 16.07 11.57 7.32
CA ALA A 112 16.40 11.52 5.88
C ALA A 112 16.69 10.10 5.36
N ASP A 113 17.01 9.16 6.25
CA ASP A 113 17.34 7.77 5.93
C ASP A 113 16.12 6.82 5.98
N CYS A 114 14.95 7.30 6.42
CA CYS A 114 13.76 6.47 6.63
C CYS A 114 12.76 6.49 5.46
N VAL A 115 13.20 6.85 4.26
CA VAL A 115 12.34 7.02 3.06
C VAL A 115 11.43 5.80 2.84
N ARG A 116 11.98 4.58 2.93
CA ARG A 116 11.23 3.34 2.68
C ARG A 116 10.13 3.07 3.72
N SER A 117 10.42 3.30 5.01
CA SER A 117 9.43 3.18 6.08
C SER A 117 8.39 4.29 6.05
N LEU A 118 8.78 5.48 5.58
CA LEU A 118 7.88 6.61 5.42
C LEU A 118 6.85 6.37 4.32
N VAL A 119 7.23 5.76 3.18
CA VAL A 119 6.26 5.36 2.14
C VAL A 119 5.17 4.47 2.73
N SER A 120 5.53 3.45 3.51
CA SER A 120 4.55 2.54 4.14
C SER A 120 3.65 3.27 5.15
N ALA A 121 4.21 4.20 5.94
CA ALA A 121 3.43 5.04 6.85
C ALA A 121 2.46 5.98 6.09
N MET A 122 2.90 6.56 4.97
CA MET A 122 2.08 7.42 4.12
C MET A 122 0.96 6.63 3.44
N GLU A 123 1.21 5.42 2.95
CA GLU A 123 0.18 4.54 2.41
C GLU A 123 -0.86 4.14 3.47
N LYS A 124 -0.43 3.98 4.73
CA LYS A 124 -1.36 3.80 5.85
C LYS A 124 -2.21 5.05 6.08
N LEU A 125 -1.62 6.24 6.06
CA LEU A 125 -2.36 7.51 6.15
C LEU A 125 -3.34 7.71 5.00
N CYS A 126 -3.04 7.23 3.80
CA CYS A 126 -3.99 7.21 2.68
C CYS A 126 -5.16 6.25 2.92
N ARG A 127 -4.91 5.06 3.49
CA ARG A 127 -5.98 4.14 3.87
C ARG A 127 -6.85 4.69 4.99
N ASP A 128 -6.25 5.43 5.91
CA ASP A 128 -6.93 6.12 7.01
C ASP A 128 -7.65 7.41 6.53
N GLY A 129 -7.53 7.80 5.24
CA GLY A 129 -8.21 8.96 4.66
C GLY A 129 -7.60 10.32 5.01
N MET A 130 -6.38 10.35 5.56
CA MET A 130 -5.73 11.58 6.06
C MET A 130 -4.78 12.22 5.03
N ALA A 131 -4.28 11.45 4.07
CA ALA A 131 -3.35 11.92 3.04
C ALA A 131 -3.75 11.44 1.65
N ILE A 132 -3.43 12.23 0.62
CA ILE A 132 -3.62 11.88 -0.80
C ILE A 132 -2.25 11.76 -1.47
N LYS A 133 -2.11 10.71 -2.28
CA LYS A 133 -0.94 10.51 -3.14
C LYS A 133 -1.19 11.17 -4.49
N LEU A 134 -0.35 12.15 -4.82
CA LEU A 134 -0.33 12.87 -6.09
C LEU A 134 0.75 12.25 -6.99
N GLY A 135 0.30 11.44 -7.95
CA GLY A 135 1.15 10.78 -8.94
C GLY A 135 1.67 9.39 -8.54
N GLN A 136 2.31 8.72 -9.50
CA GLN A 136 2.87 7.37 -9.35
C GLN A 136 4.35 7.36 -9.74
N GLY A 137 5.15 6.52 -9.07
CA GLY A 137 6.58 6.35 -9.37
C GLY A 137 7.50 7.35 -8.66
N LYS A 138 8.66 7.62 -9.30
CA LYS A 138 9.71 8.51 -8.78
C LYS A 138 9.22 9.96 -8.82
N GLY A 139 9.06 10.58 -7.65
CA GLY A 139 8.55 11.96 -7.54
C GLY A 139 7.08 12.07 -7.13
N CYS A 140 6.47 11.01 -6.60
CA CYS A 140 5.14 11.11 -5.98
C CYS A 140 5.16 12.16 -4.86
N LYS A 141 4.18 13.07 -4.94
CA LYS A 141 3.93 14.08 -3.91
C LYS A 141 2.81 13.58 -3.01
N TRP A 142 2.84 13.99 -1.76
CA TRP A 142 1.82 13.68 -0.79
C TRP A 142 1.25 14.98 -0.26
N MET A 143 -0.05 15.02 -0.10
CA MET A 143 -0.77 16.17 0.45
C MET A 143 -1.69 15.71 1.56
N LEU A 144 -1.87 16.54 2.57
CA LEU A 144 -2.92 16.33 3.58
C LEU A 144 -4.30 16.50 2.95
N VAL A 145 -5.24 15.64 3.34
CA VAL A 145 -6.66 15.86 3.07
C VAL A 145 -7.10 17.05 3.92
N LYS A 146 -7.24 18.23 3.32
CA LYS A 146 -7.96 19.34 3.95
C LYS A 146 -9.44 19.00 3.91
N GLU A 147 -10.12 19.13 5.05
CA GLU A 147 -11.56 18.86 5.19
C GLU A 147 -12.45 19.76 4.29
N THR A 148 -11.87 20.75 3.61
CA THR A 148 -12.49 21.53 2.54
C THR A 148 -12.19 20.89 1.19
N GLY A 149 -13.21 20.31 0.55
CA GLY A 149 -13.14 19.48 -0.66
C GLY A 149 -12.65 20.14 -1.95
N GLU A 150 -11.41 20.64 -1.97
CA GLU A 150 -10.81 21.32 -3.14
C GLU A 150 -9.42 20.81 -3.56
N ASN A 151 -8.77 19.90 -2.81
CA ASN A 151 -7.49 19.32 -3.24
C ASN A 151 -7.61 17.85 -3.69
N LEU A 152 -8.56 17.63 -4.59
CA LEU A 152 -8.69 16.40 -5.35
C LEU A 152 -7.93 16.57 -6.68
N PRO A 153 -6.89 15.77 -7.01
CA PRO A 153 -6.62 15.50 -8.41
C PRO A 153 -7.88 14.81 -8.97
N ALA A 154 -8.43 15.35 -10.06
CA ALA A 154 -9.61 14.91 -10.79
C ALA A 154 -10.10 13.49 -10.40
N GLU A 155 -11.20 13.44 -9.66
CA GLU A 155 -11.83 12.19 -9.23
C GLU A 155 -12.17 11.27 -10.41
N PRO A 156 -12.35 9.97 -10.15
CA PRO A 156 -13.58 9.31 -10.52
C PRO A 156 -14.53 9.33 -9.30
N LYS A 157 -15.54 10.20 -9.40
CA LYS A 157 -16.67 10.42 -8.48
C LYS A 157 -17.23 9.13 -7.85
N VAL A 158 -17.36 9.12 -6.53
CA VAL A 158 -18.59 8.64 -5.88
C VAL A 158 -19.00 9.63 -4.79
N VAL A 159 -20.12 10.27 -5.07
CA VAL A 159 -20.90 11.13 -4.18
C VAL A 159 -21.54 10.27 -3.09
N SER A 160 -21.37 10.64 -1.83
CA SER A 160 -22.40 10.44 -0.81
C SER A 160 -22.72 11.77 -0.14
N VAL A 161 -23.99 12.10 -0.22
CA VAL A 161 -24.64 13.38 0.08
C VAL A 161 -24.69 13.65 1.58
N ALA A 162 -24.63 14.94 1.88
CA ALA A 162 -24.69 15.64 3.15
C ALA A 162 -25.76 15.17 4.16
N LYS A 163 -25.42 15.34 5.45
CA LYS A 163 -26.35 15.53 6.56
C LYS A 163 -26.58 17.02 6.80
N THR A 164 -27.82 17.41 7.12
CA THR A 164 -28.28 18.27 8.26
C THR A 164 -29.74 18.71 8.04
N PRO A 165 -30.50 19.23 9.03
CA PRO A 165 -30.38 19.20 10.50
C PRO A 165 -31.68 18.70 11.20
N GLY A 166 -31.67 18.64 12.54
CA GLY A 166 -32.62 17.90 13.36
C GLY A 166 -34.05 18.43 13.50
N LYS A 167 -34.92 17.55 14.01
CA LYS A 167 -36.09 17.92 14.81
C LYS A 167 -36.43 16.78 15.75
N ALA A 168 -36.49 17.12 17.04
CA ALA A 168 -36.90 16.25 18.14
C ALA A 168 -38.31 15.72 17.90
N PHE A 169 -38.58 14.45 18.26
CA PHE A 169 -39.86 14.03 18.82
C PHE A 169 -39.66 12.84 19.76
N SER A 170 -40.32 12.97 20.90
CA SER A 170 -40.28 12.15 22.10
C SER A 170 -40.88 10.75 21.92
N GLN A 171 -40.55 9.85 22.86
CA GLN A 171 -41.29 8.60 23.13
C GLN A 171 -42.81 8.86 23.29
N PRO A 172 -43.62 7.79 23.18
CA PRO A 172 -44.21 7.29 24.42
C PRO A 172 -44.19 5.76 24.57
N ALA A 173 -44.21 5.37 25.83
CA ALA A 173 -44.35 4.03 26.35
C ALA A 173 -45.81 3.53 26.32
N GLY A 174 -45.96 2.20 26.28
CA GLY A 174 -46.92 1.44 27.08
C GLY A 174 -48.37 1.33 26.59
N VAL A 175 -48.72 0.18 26.00
CA VAL A 175 -50.06 -0.48 26.07
C VAL A 175 -49.82 -1.98 25.84
N ALA A 176 -49.72 -2.79 26.91
CA ALA A 176 -50.76 -3.63 27.54
C ALA A 176 -51.10 -4.94 26.77
N LEU A 177 -50.84 -6.05 27.47
CA LEU A 177 -51.19 -7.45 27.16
C LEU A 177 -52.71 -7.66 27.03
N PRO A 178 -53.13 -8.83 26.51
CA PRO A 178 -54.05 -9.65 27.28
C PRO A 178 -53.50 -11.05 27.60
N VAL A 179 -53.83 -11.43 28.83
CA VAL A 179 -53.65 -12.67 29.57
C VAL A 179 -54.45 -13.82 28.95
N GLN A 180 -53.92 -15.05 28.99
CA GLN A 180 -54.68 -16.26 29.29
C GLN A 180 -53.77 -17.34 29.89
N GLU A 181 -54.04 -17.68 31.15
CA GLU A 181 -53.52 -18.82 31.92
C GLU A 181 -54.29 -20.10 31.58
N ALA A 182 -53.58 -21.23 31.44
CA ALA A 182 -54.06 -22.54 31.89
C ALA A 182 -52.86 -23.48 32.08
N ALA A 183 -52.73 -24.00 33.29
CA ALA A 183 -51.64 -24.85 33.77
C ALA A 183 -51.79 -26.31 33.33
N THR A 184 -50.66 -26.99 33.14
CA THR A 184 -50.40 -28.31 33.77
C THR A 184 -48.89 -28.55 33.84
N GLN A 185 -48.44 -28.87 35.04
CA GLN A 185 -47.09 -29.29 35.41
C GLN A 185 -46.83 -30.76 35.07
N GLU A 186 -45.57 -31.15 35.27
CA GLU A 186 -44.93 -32.48 35.29
C GLU A 186 -44.22 -32.79 33.97
N GLU A 187 -42.90 -33.01 33.91
CA GLU A 187 -42.09 -33.85 34.79
C GLU A 187 -40.62 -33.39 34.65
N ILE A 188 -39.97 -33.05 35.77
CA ILE A 188 -38.53 -32.77 35.82
C ILE A 188 -37.84 -34.14 35.81
N LYS A 189 -37.30 -34.57 34.67
CA LYS A 189 -36.27 -35.61 34.61
C LYS A 189 -34.96 -34.97 34.20
N THR A 190 -34.00 -35.11 35.09
CA THR A 190 -32.62 -34.68 35.03
C THR A 190 -31.86 -35.43 33.93
N ASP A 191 -32.13 -35.13 32.67
CA ASP A 191 -31.19 -35.43 31.58
C ASP A 191 -30.40 -34.18 31.23
N THR A 192 -29.32 -34.04 32.00
CA THR A 192 -27.99 -33.65 31.55
C THR A 192 -27.96 -32.47 30.58
N VAL A 193 -27.66 -31.29 31.13
CA VAL A 193 -27.28 -30.06 30.41
C VAL A 193 -26.26 -30.32 29.27
N GLY A 194 -25.45 -31.38 29.37
CA GLY A 194 -24.58 -31.85 28.29
C GLY A 194 -25.30 -32.21 26.99
N ASP A 195 -26.49 -32.82 27.05
CA ASP A 195 -27.25 -33.26 25.88
C ASP A 195 -27.94 -32.08 25.18
N ILE A 196 -28.30 -31.04 25.93
CA ILE A 196 -28.81 -29.76 25.41
C ILE A 196 -27.69 -28.97 24.72
N VAL A 197 -26.47 -28.99 25.28
CA VAL A 197 -25.31 -28.35 24.65
C VAL A 197 -24.88 -29.10 23.38
N GLN A 198 -25.05 -30.42 23.33
CA GLN A 198 -24.65 -31.25 22.20
C GLN A 198 -25.70 -31.25 21.06
N SER A 199 -26.98 -31.00 21.38
CA SER A 199 -28.09 -30.89 20.41
C SER A 199 -28.23 -29.50 19.77
N LEU A 200 -27.55 -28.47 20.30
CA LEU A 200 -27.44 -27.18 19.63
C LEU A 200 -26.36 -27.26 18.52
N PRO A 201 -26.75 -27.17 17.23
CA PRO A 201 -25.78 -27.22 16.12
C PRO A 201 -24.74 -26.10 16.19
N SER A 202 -25.05 -24.99 16.88
CA SER A 202 -24.12 -23.89 17.16
C SER A 202 -22.95 -24.27 18.09
N PHE A 203 -23.00 -25.40 18.79
CA PHE A 203 -21.93 -25.89 19.69
C PHE A 203 -21.25 -27.16 19.19
N THR A 204 -21.85 -27.91 18.26
CA THR A 204 -21.28 -29.12 17.63
C THR A 204 -20.83 -28.94 16.19
N GLU A 205 -21.19 -27.82 15.54
CA GLU A 205 -20.53 -27.38 14.32
C GLU A 205 -19.12 -26.96 14.69
N THR A 206 -18.22 -27.95 14.60
CA THR A 206 -16.78 -27.72 14.57
C THR A 206 -16.56 -26.54 13.65
N GLN A 207 -16.15 -25.41 14.22
CA GLN A 207 -15.84 -24.15 13.57
C GLN A 207 -14.61 -24.34 12.64
N ALA A 208 -14.69 -25.28 11.71
CA ALA A 208 -13.62 -25.61 10.79
C ALA A 208 -13.63 -24.64 9.59
N ASP A 209 -14.81 -24.13 9.21
CA ASP A 209 -14.95 -23.35 7.99
C ASP A 209 -14.61 -21.85 8.15
N ASN A 210 -14.42 -21.37 9.38
CA ASN A 210 -13.99 -19.98 9.64
C ASN A 210 -12.46 -19.83 9.81
N LEU A 211 -11.69 -20.93 9.76
CA LEU A 211 -10.25 -20.94 10.04
C LEU A 211 -9.41 -21.49 8.89
N ILE A 212 -10.02 -22.10 7.87
CA ILE A 212 -9.30 -22.49 6.66
C ILE A 212 -9.15 -21.24 5.80
N LEU A 213 -8.00 -20.57 5.93
CA LEU A 213 -7.60 -19.55 4.97
C LEU A 213 -7.83 -20.11 3.55
N PRO A 214 -8.68 -19.47 2.72
CA PRO A 214 -8.83 -19.87 1.34
C PRO A 214 -7.44 -19.95 0.71
N SER A 215 -7.18 -21.01 -0.06
CA SER A 215 -5.90 -21.12 -0.76
C SER A 215 -5.66 -19.84 -1.58
N LEU A 216 -4.40 -19.42 -1.68
CA LEU A 216 -4.04 -18.22 -2.45
C LEU A 216 -4.62 -18.26 -3.88
N HIS A 217 -4.71 -19.45 -4.47
CA HIS A 217 -5.35 -19.65 -5.76
C HIS A 217 -6.85 -19.32 -5.74
N MET A 218 -7.59 -19.81 -4.74
CA MET A 218 -9.01 -19.51 -4.58
C MET A 218 -9.27 -18.03 -4.31
N ALA A 219 -8.50 -17.41 -3.42
CA ALA A 219 -8.59 -15.97 -3.15
C ALA A 219 -8.33 -15.14 -4.42
N ASN A 220 -7.34 -15.53 -5.23
CA ASN A 220 -7.06 -14.88 -6.52
C ASN A 220 -8.16 -15.11 -7.56
N ARG A 221 -8.82 -16.27 -7.57
CA ARG A 221 -9.96 -16.54 -8.45
C ARG A 221 -11.15 -15.64 -8.09
N GLU A 222 -11.45 -15.53 -6.80
CA GLU A 222 -12.51 -14.63 -6.32
C GLU A 222 -12.17 -13.16 -6.60
N LEU A 223 -10.91 -12.75 -6.44
CA LEU A 223 -10.46 -11.41 -6.82
C LEU A 223 -10.72 -11.12 -8.31
N ARG A 224 -10.47 -12.09 -9.21
CA ARG A 224 -10.77 -11.94 -10.64
C ARG A 224 -12.27 -11.82 -10.90
N ARG A 225 -13.10 -12.62 -10.20
CA ARG A 225 -14.56 -12.54 -10.30
C ARG A 225 -15.07 -11.17 -9.84
N ALA A 226 -14.62 -10.70 -8.67
CA ALA A 226 -14.96 -9.40 -8.13
C ALA A 226 -14.57 -8.27 -9.11
N LYS A 227 -13.36 -8.30 -9.67
CA LYS A 227 -12.92 -7.34 -10.69
C LYS A 227 -13.82 -7.35 -11.93
N ASN A 228 -14.23 -8.52 -12.40
CA ASN A 228 -15.17 -8.63 -13.52
C ASN A 228 -16.55 -8.05 -13.17
N HIS A 229 -17.04 -8.24 -11.94
CA HIS A 229 -18.28 -7.61 -11.49
C HIS A 229 -18.17 -6.09 -11.43
N VAL A 230 -17.06 -5.56 -10.91
CA VAL A 230 -16.79 -4.12 -10.90
C VAL A 230 -16.81 -3.54 -12.32
N GLN A 231 -16.12 -4.18 -13.27
CA GLN A 231 -16.14 -3.75 -14.67
C GLN A 231 -17.54 -3.78 -15.30
N LYS A 232 -18.37 -4.78 -14.96
CA LYS A 232 -19.77 -4.81 -15.41
C LYS A 232 -20.56 -3.63 -14.84
N TRP A 233 -20.40 -3.34 -13.56
CA TRP A 233 -21.04 -2.19 -12.91
C TRP A 233 -20.55 -0.85 -13.47
N GLU A 234 -19.27 -0.72 -13.80
CA GLU A 234 -18.74 0.48 -14.46
C GLU A 234 -19.40 0.72 -15.82
N ARG A 235 -19.62 -0.34 -16.60
CA ARG A 235 -20.36 -0.25 -17.88
C ARG A 235 -21.81 0.19 -17.67
N VAL A 236 -22.49 -0.36 -16.66
CA VAL A 236 -23.85 0.06 -16.30
C VAL A 236 -23.87 1.53 -15.88
N CYS A 237 -22.93 1.96 -15.03
CA CYS A 237 -22.79 3.35 -14.63
C CYS A 237 -22.51 4.27 -15.81
N ALA A 238 -21.69 3.86 -16.78
CA ALA A 238 -21.45 4.61 -18.00
C ALA A 238 -22.71 4.74 -18.87
N ALA A 239 -23.45 3.64 -19.05
CA ALA A 239 -24.73 3.65 -19.78
C ALA A 239 -25.78 4.55 -19.09
N LEU A 240 -25.88 4.49 -17.77
CA LEU A 240 -26.77 5.34 -16.99
C LEU A 240 -26.37 6.83 -17.07
N ARG A 241 -25.07 7.14 -17.06
CA ARG A 241 -24.59 8.51 -17.27
C ARG A 241 -24.97 9.03 -18.65
N GLU A 242 -24.86 8.21 -19.69
CA GLU A 242 -25.27 8.59 -21.03
C GLU A 242 -26.79 8.80 -21.13
N LEU A 243 -27.58 7.88 -20.57
CA LEU A 243 -29.03 8.03 -20.50
C LEU A 243 -29.44 9.31 -19.75
N ASN A 244 -28.73 9.64 -18.68
CA ASN A 244 -29.00 10.83 -17.89
C ASN A 244 -28.66 12.14 -18.62
N LYS A 245 -27.74 12.14 -19.59
CA LYS A 245 -27.53 13.32 -20.46
C LYS A 245 -28.76 13.61 -21.32
N HIS A 246 -29.46 12.56 -21.74
CA HIS A 246 -30.65 12.64 -22.59
C HIS A 246 -31.95 12.51 -21.78
N ARG A 247 -31.93 12.90 -20.50
CA ARG A 247 -33.06 12.73 -19.56
C ARG A 247 -34.37 13.30 -20.11
N ASP A 248 -34.31 14.46 -20.76
CA ASP A 248 -35.50 15.13 -21.29
C ASP A 248 -36.12 14.36 -22.46
N ILE A 249 -35.29 13.79 -23.32
CA ILE A 249 -35.71 12.95 -24.46
C ILE A 249 -36.34 11.65 -23.94
N VAL A 250 -35.70 11.00 -22.95
CA VAL A 250 -36.22 9.78 -22.31
C VAL A 250 -37.57 10.05 -21.62
N ARG A 251 -37.69 11.21 -20.97
CA ARG A 251 -38.95 11.65 -20.35
C ARG A 251 -40.04 11.87 -21.39
N GLN A 252 -39.74 12.55 -22.49
CA GLN A 252 -40.69 12.74 -23.60
C GLN A 252 -41.16 11.41 -24.18
N ILE A 253 -40.25 10.47 -24.46
CA ILE A 253 -40.61 9.14 -24.98
C ILE A 253 -41.53 8.40 -23.99
N THR A 254 -41.24 8.46 -22.70
CA THR A 254 -42.04 7.82 -21.65
C THR A 254 -43.43 8.45 -21.53
N ASP A 255 -43.51 9.78 -21.58
CA ASP A 255 -44.78 10.53 -21.51
C ASP A 255 -45.63 10.31 -22.78
N SER A 256 -45.01 10.27 -23.96
CA SER A 256 -45.67 9.95 -25.23
C SER A 256 -46.18 8.51 -25.26
N SER A 257 -45.38 7.55 -24.79
CA SER A 257 -45.79 6.13 -24.72
C SER A 257 -46.97 5.93 -23.76
N ARG A 258 -47.00 6.64 -22.62
CA ARG A 258 -48.11 6.57 -21.67
C ARG A 258 -49.42 7.14 -22.24
N ARG A 259 -49.37 8.17 -23.10
CA ARG A 259 -50.57 8.70 -23.78
C ARG A 259 -51.13 7.71 -24.80
N VAL A 260 -50.28 7.05 -25.59
CA VAL A 260 -50.71 6.06 -26.59
C VAL A 260 -51.39 4.84 -25.96
N VAL A 261 -50.98 4.45 -24.75
CA VAL A 261 -51.62 3.35 -23.98
C VAL A 261 -52.99 3.77 -23.41
N SER A 262 -53.26 5.07 -23.25
CA SER A 262 -54.53 5.57 -22.69
C SER A 262 -55.60 5.87 -23.74
N GLU A 263 -55.25 5.88 -25.03
CA GLU A 263 -56.17 6.10 -26.17
C GLU A 263 -56.65 4.80 -26.83
N LYS A 264 -56.35 3.64 -26.23
CA LYS A 264 -56.77 2.31 -26.66
C LYS A 264 -57.69 1.68 -25.61
#